data_AF-A0A6G2DX61-F1
#
_entry.id   AF-A0A6G2DX61-F1
#
_cell.length_a   1.000
_cell.length_b   1.000
_cell.length_c   1.000
_cell.angle_alpha   90.00
_cell.angle_beta   90.00
_cell.angle_gamma   90.00
#
_symmetry.space_group_name_H-M   'P 1'
#
loop_
_entity.id
_entity.type
_entity.pdbx_description
1 polymer ?
#
loop_
_entity_poly.entity_id
_entity_poly.type
_entity_poly.pdbx_seq_one_letter_code
_entity_poly.pdbx_strand_id
1 'polypeptide(L)'
;MKKSLKIFATSKWFDLFGVALVVGIAIASGYLNSRLDKFVDWGPWTALVPFGLISVTNVGISMLSTRFTGKLSKWGNYFGIVNTILSGAIDYILGNKAAIITYPVTFLIYT
;
A
#
# COMPACT_ATOMS: atom_id res chain seq x y z
N MET A 1 -5.30 -6.28 27.61
CA MET A 1 -5.64 -5.07 26.80
C MET A 1 -6.84 -4.36 27.41
N LYS A 2 -6.74 -3.07 27.75
CA LYS A 2 -7.89 -2.30 28.28
C LYS A 2 -9.04 -2.30 27.26
N LYS A 3 -10.28 -2.48 27.71
CA LYS A 3 -11.50 -2.61 26.88
C LYS A 3 -11.62 -1.48 25.83
N SER A 4 -11.24 -0.27 26.20
CA SER A 4 -11.26 0.92 25.34
C SER A 4 -10.30 0.84 24.13
N LEU A 5 -9.10 0.27 24.32
CA LEU A 5 -8.14 0.08 23.22
C LEU A 5 -8.64 -0.94 22.20
N LYS A 6 -9.35 -1.97 22.66
CA LYS A 6 -9.94 -2.98 21.78
C LYS A 6 -11.07 -2.40 20.93
N ILE A 7 -11.89 -1.52 21.52
CA ILE A 7 -12.98 -0.82 20.82
C ILE A 7 -12.43 0.16 19.78
N PHE A 8 -11.40 0.93 20.15
CA PHE A 8 -10.72 1.83 19.22
C PHE A 8 -10.10 1.07 18.04
N ALA A 9 -9.36 0.00 18.33
CA ALA A 9 -8.68 -0.82 17.32
C ALA A 9 -9.64 -1.56 16.38
N THR A 10 -10.89 -1.80 16.77
CA THR A 10 -11.89 -2.50 15.93
C THR A 10 -12.90 -1.59 15.23
N SER A 11 -12.95 -0.29 15.60
CA SER A 11 -13.94 0.68 15.11
C SER A 11 -13.84 0.96 13.61
N LYS A 12 -14.86 0.64 12.82
CA LYS A 12 -14.88 0.89 11.36
C LYS A 12 -14.77 2.38 10.99
N TRP A 13 -15.22 3.28 11.86
CA TRP A 13 -15.17 4.73 11.63
C TRP A 13 -13.74 5.27 11.60
N PHE A 14 -12.85 4.72 12.42
CA PHE A 14 -11.43 5.09 12.40
C PHE A 14 -10.72 4.62 11.12
N ASP A 15 -11.21 3.57 10.45
CA ASP A 15 -10.68 3.15 9.15
C ASP A 15 -11.04 4.13 8.07
N LEU A 16 -12.33 4.47 8.04
CA LEU A 16 -12.84 5.40 7.06
C LEU A 16 -12.14 6.74 7.21
N PHE A 17 -11.92 7.19 8.45
CA PHE A 17 -11.15 8.40 8.74
C PHE A 17 -9.69 8.29 8.27
N GLY A 18 -9.00 7.19 8.58
CA GLY A 18 -7.61 6.98 8.15
C GLY A 18 -7.46 6.98 6.62
N VAL A 19 -8.34 6.25 5.92
CA VAL A 19 -8.35 6.20 4.45
C VAL A 19 -8.72 7.57 3.88
N ALA A 20 -9.74 8.25 4.41
CA ALA A 20 -10.14 9.58 3.96
C ALA A 20 -9.04 10.61 4.15
N LEU A 21 -8.28 10.54 5.24
CA LEU A 21 -7.14 11.42 5.51
C LEU A 21 -6.01 11.20 4.50
N VAL A 22 -5.63 9.94 4.22
CA VAL A 22 -4.61 9.63 3.20
C VAL A 22 -5.04 10.11 1.81
N VAL A 23 -6.28 9.82 1.42
CA VAL A 23 -6.83 10.26 0.12
C VAL A 23 -6.88 11.79 0.06
N GLY A 24 -7.32 12.46 1.12
CA GLY A 24 -7.36 13.91 1.21
C GLY A 24 -5.99 14.56 1.06
N ILE A 25 -4.96 14.03 1.72
CA ILE A 25 -3.57 14.50 1.59
C ILE A 25 -3.04 14.25 0.17
N ALA A 26 -3.38 13.11 -0.45
CA ALA A 26 -2.98 12.80 -1.82
C ALA A 26 -3.62 13.72 -2.87
N ILE A 27 -4.88 14.14 -2.64
CA ILE A 27 -5.56 15.16 -3.44
C ILE A 27 -4.89 16.52 -3.21
N ALA A 28 -4.71 16.93 -1.96
CA ALA A 28 -4.15 18.25 -1.60
C ALA A 28 -2.72 18.45 -2.08
N SER A 29 -1.90 17.40 -2.08
CA SER A 29 -0.52 17.43 -2.59
C SER A 29 -0.43 17.33 -4.12
N GLY A 30 -1.54 17.10 -4.82
CA GLY A 30 -1.55 16.84 -6.26
C GLY A 30 -0.89 15.51 -6.66
N TYR A 31 -0.55 14.66 -5.69
CA TYR A 31 0.17 13.40 -5.89
C TYR A 31 -0.61 12.41 -6.78
N LEU A 32 -1.94 12.49 -6.80
CA LEU A 32 -2.78 11.66 -7.67
C LEU A 32 -2.49 11.83 -9.18
N ASN A 33 -2.05 13.02 -9.60
CA ASN A 33 -1.68 13.32 -10.98
C ASN A 33 -0.22 12.97 -11.30
N SER A 34 0.50 12.38 -10.34
CA SER A 34 1.87 11.95 -10.58
C SER A 34 1.88 10.76 -11.53
N ARG A 35 2.70 10.88 -12.57
CA ARG A 35 2.89 9.89 -13.63
C ARG A 35 4.26 9.24 -13.41
N LEU A 36 4.41 8.01 -13.87
CA LEU A 36 5.61 7.22 -13.59
C LEU A 36 6.87 7.80 -14.27
N ASP A 37 6.71 8.49 -15.39
CA ASP A 37 7.76 9.23 -16.12
C ASP A 37 8.46 10.30 -15.28
N LYS A 38 7.78 10.86 -14.26
CA LYS A 38 8.40 11.83 -13.34
C LYS A 38 9.39 11.23 -12.36
N PHE A 39 9.36 9.91 -12.19
CA PHE A 39 10.20 9.20 -11.22
C PHE A 39 11.21 8.28 -11.89
N VAL A 40 10.95 7.87 -13.13
CA VAL A 40 11.71 6.80 -13.79
C VAL A 40 11.74 6.98 -15.32
N ASP A 41 12.95 6.90 -15.91
CA ASP A 41 13.18 6.89 -17.36
C ASP A 41 13.21 5.46 -17.94
N TRP A 42 12.06 4.76 -17.97
CA TRP A 42 11.93 3.43 -18.59
C TRP A 42 11.31 3.46 -20.01
N GLY A 43 11.17 4.66 -20.59
CA GLY A 43 10.66 4.86 -21.95
C GLY A 43 9.23 5.42 -22.00
N PRO A 44 8.65 5.59 -23.22
CA PRO A 44 7.44 6.39 -23.43
C PRO A 44 6.18 5.86 -22.72
N TRP A 45 6.16 4.58 -22.37
CA TRP A 45 5.03 3.94 -21.69
C TRP A 45 4.90 4.37 -20.23
N THR A 46 5.97 4.87 -19.58
CA THR A 46 5.92 5.36 -18.19
C THR A 46 5.01 6.58 -18.05
N ALA A 47 4.91 7.40 -19.10
CA ALA A 47 3.97 8.50 -19.12
C ALA A 47 2.52 8.00 -19.05
N LEU A 48 2.18 6.82 -19.56
CA LEU A 48 0.81 6.32 -19.55
C LEU A 48 0.38 5.73 -18.21
N VAL A 49 1.31 5.51 -17.27
CA VAL A 49 1.03 4.88 -15.98
C VAL A 49 0.67 5.95 -14.94
N PRO A 50 -0.58 5.98 -14.43
CA PRO A 50 -1.01 6.90 -13.38
C PRO A 50 -0.48 6.42 -12.01
N PHE A 51 0.82 6.62 -11.79
CA PHE A 51 1.53 6.13 -10.61
C PHE A 51 0.92 6.62 -9.30
N GLY A 52 0.51 7.89 -9.24
CA GLY A 52 -0.14 8.48 -8.08
C GLY A 52 -1.39 7.74 -7.63
N LEU A 53 -2.28 7.41 -8.58
CA LEU A 53 -3.49 6.63 -8.31
C LEU A 53 -3.18 5.21 -7.82
N ILE A 54 -2.23 4.53 -8.46
CA ILE A 54 -1.83 3.17 -8.09
C ILE A 54 -1.23 3.17 -6.69
N SER A 55 -0.35 4.13 -6.39
CA SER A 55 0.33 4.26 -5.10
C SER A 55 -0.64 4.56 -3.96
N VAL A 56 -1.57 5.50 -4.15
CA VAL A 56 -2.59 5.85 -3.13
C VAL A 56 -3.53 4.67 -2.87
N THR A 57 -3.91 3.95 -3.94
CA THR A 57 -4.73 2.74 -3.81
C THR A 57 -3.99 1.64 -3.05
N ASN A 58 -2.71 1.43 -3.36
CA ASN A 58 -1.86 0.45 -2.67
C ASN A 58 -1.75 0.76 -1.17
N VAL A 59 -1.50 2.02 -0.80
CA VAL A 59 -1.49 2.44 0.61
C VAL A 59 -2.83 2.20 1.29
N GLY A 60 -3.95 2.46 0.61
CA GLY A 60 -5.29 2.14 1.12
C GLY A 60 -5.48 0.65 1.39
N ILE A 61 -5.08 -0.21 0.46
CA ILE A 61 -5.11 -1.67 0.62
C ILE A 61 -4.19 -2.11 1.76
N SER A 62 -2.99 -1.53 1.89
CA SER A 62 -2.06 -1.80 2.99
C SER A 62 -2.67 -1.49 4.34
N MET A 63 -3.31 -0.32 4.51
CA MET A 63 -3.95 0.06 5.77
C MET A 63 -5.10 -0.89 6.14
N LEU A 64 -5.89 -1.29 5.16
CA LEU A 64 -6.95 -2.29 5.35
C LEU A 64 -6.37 -3.66 5.73
N SER A 65 -5.29 -4.08 5.07
CA SER A 65 -4.56 -5.32 5.35
C SER A 65 -4.08 -5.37 6.80
N THR A 66 -3.30 -4.37 7.23
CA THR A 66 -2.77 -4.28 8.60
C THR A 66 -3.89 -4.39 9.63
N ARG A 67 -5.06 -3.83 9.32
CA ARG A 67 -6.18 -3.87 10.26
C ARG A 67 -6.97 -5.17 10.25
N PHE A 68 -7.18 -5.78 9.09
CA PHE A 68 -7.79 -7.11 9.04
C PHE A 68 -6.89 -8.15 9.72
N THR A 69 -5.57 -8.02 9.60
CA THR A 69 -4.59 -8.83 10.34
C THR A 69 -4.69 -8.59 11.84
N GLY A 70 -4.82 -7.32 12.28
CA GLY A 70 -5.09 -6.98 13.68
C GLY A 70 -6.43 -7.51 14.22
N LYS A 71 -7.39 -7.81 13.34
CA LYS A 71 -8.67 -8.45 13.66
C LYS A 71 -8.61 -9.99 13.61
N LEU A 72 -7.43 -10.59 13.45
CA LEU A 72 -7.21 -12.03 13.27
C LEU A 72 -8.02 -12.62 12.10
N SER A 73 -8.28 -11.82 11.06
CA SER A 73 -9.02 -12.27 9.89
C SER A 73 -8.07 -12.79 8.81
N LYS A 74 -8.40 -13.94 8.20
CA LYS A 74 -7.66 -14.51 7.06
C LYS A 74 -7.59 -13.55 5.87
N TRP A 75 -8.56 -12.63 5.75
CA TRP A 75 -8.56 -11.59 4.72
C TRP A 75 -7.38 -10.62 4.84
N GLY A 76 -6.92 -10.33 6.06
CA GLY A 76 -5.75 -9.46 6.26
C GLY A 76 -4.49 -10.07 5.69
N ASN A 77 -4.33 -11.38 5.82
CA ASN A 77 -3.20 -12.09 5.21
C ASN A 77 -3.27 -12.04 3.67
N TYR A 78 -4.45 -12.23 3.09
CA TYR A 78 -4.64 -12.16 1.63
C TYR A 78 -4.33 -10.75 1.07
N PHE A 79 -4.86 -9.70 1.70
CA PHE A 79 -4.53 -8.32 1.33
C PHE A 79 -3.06 -7.99 1.59
N GLY A 80 -2.44 -8.60 2.61
CA GLY A 80 -1.00 -8.48 2.89
C GLY A 80 -0.15 -9.04 1.77
N ILE A 81 -0.43 -10.25 1.29
CA ILE A 81 0.28 -10.88 0.16
C ILE A 81 0.18 -10.00 -1.09
N VAL A 82 -1.04 -9.55 -1.43
CA VAL A 82 -1.27 -8.69 -2.60
C VAL A 82 -0.51 -7.37 -2.47
N ASN A 83 -0.55 -6.73 -1.29
CA ASN A 83 0.18 -5.50 -1.03
C ASN A 83 1.70 -5.68 -1.10
N THR A 84 2.24 -6.79 -0.60
CA THR A 84 3.67 -7.11 -0.66
C THR A 84 4.14 -7.27 -2.11
N ILE A 85 3.37 -7.97 -2.95
CA ILE A 85 3.68 -8.13 -4.38
C ILE A 85 3.60 -6.77 -5.10
N LEU A 86 2.54 -5.99 -4.86
CA LEU A 86 2.37 -4.65 -5.44
C LEU A 86 3.49 -3.69 -5.01
N SER A 87 3.86 -3.70 -3.73
CA SER A 87 4.92 -2.84 -3.19
C SER A 87 6.29 -3.23 -3.75
N GLY A 88 6.59 -4.54 -3.85
CA GLY A 88 7.82 -5.02 -4.49
C GLY A 88 7.88 -4.68 -5.98
N ALA A 89 6.77 -4.75 -6.70
CA ALA A 89 6.69 -4.33 -8.09
C ALA A 89 6.90 -2.82 -8.25
N ILE A 90 6.29 -2.00 -7.39
CA ILE A 90 6.47 -0.54 -7.37
C ILE A 90 7.94 -0.19 -7.08
N ASP A 91 8.54 -0.78 -6.05
CA ASP A 91 9.94 -0.53 -5.69
C ASP A 91 10.89 -0.91 -6.83
N TYR A 92 10.64 -2.05 -7.48
CA TYR A 92 11.43 -2.48 -8.64
C TYR A 92 11.34 -1.48 -9.79
N ILE A 93 10.12 -1.05 -10.13
CA ILE A 93 9.87 -0.07 -11.19
C ILE A 93 10.54 1.27 -10.85
N LEU A 94 10.52 1.69 -9.58
CA LEU A 94 11.20 2.90 -9.10
C LEU A 94 12.74 2.82 -9.12
N GLY A 95 13.32 1.69 -9.55
CA GLY A 95 14.76 1.54 -9.74
C GLY A 95 15.44 0.68 -8.67
N ASN A 96 14.71 0.15 -7.68
CA ASN A 96 15.28 -0.79 -6.72
C ASN A 96 15.40 -2.20 -7.33
N LYS A 97 16.53 -2.46 -8.00
CA LYS A 97 16.83 -3.78 -8.61
C LYS A 97 16.81 -4.94 -7.62
N ALA A 98 17.06 -4.68 -6.33
CA ALA A 98 17.05 -5.71 -5.29
C ALA A 98 15.64 -6.12 -4.86
N ALA A 99 14.60 -5.34 -5.20
CA ALA A 99 13.21 -5.64 -4.85
C ALA A 99 12.75 -7.01 -5.37
N ILE A 100 13.29 -7.45 -6.53
CA ILE A 100 12.94 -8.74 -7.15
C ILE A 100 13.42 -9.96 -6.33
N ILE A 101 14.41 -9.78 -5.46
CA ILE A 101 14.95 -10.87 -4.60
C ILE A 101 14.50 -10.66 -3.15
N THR A 102 14.59 -9.42 -2.65
CA THR A 102 14.34 -9.12 -1.23
C THR A 102 12.91 -9.38 -0.81
N TYR A 103 11.91 -9.05 -1.64
CA TYR A 103 10.50 -9.30 -1.32
C TYR A 103 10.14 -10.80 -1.32
N PRO A 104 10.52 -11.61 -2.34
CA PRO A 104 10.30 -13.07 -2.30
C PRO A 104 11.05 -13.79 -1.17
N VAL A 105 12.30 -13.42 -0.91
CA VAL A 105 13.09 -14.03 0.18
C VAL A 105 12.47 -13.69 1.53
N THR A 106 12.06 -12.44 1.75
CA THR A 106 11.32 -12.04 2.95
C THR A 106 10.03 -12.84 3.09
N PHE A 107 9.29 -13.03 1.99
CA PHE A 107 8.06 -13.81 2.00
C PHE A 107 8.29 -15.27 2.41
N LEU A 108 9.37 -15.90 1.93
CA LEU A 108 9.75 -17.28 2.28
C LEU A 108 10.24 -17.43 3.72
N ILE A 109 10.89 -16.41 4.29
CA ILE A 109 11.39 -16.45 5.68
C ILE A 109 10.26 -16.28 6.70
N TYR A 110 9.24 -15.47 6.36
CA TYR A 110 8.14 -15.12 7.27
C TYR A 110 6.84 -15.89 7.05
N THR A 111 6.79 -16.82 6.07
CA THR A 111 5.69 -17.79 5.87
C THR A 111 5.97 -19.07 6.61
#